data_AF-A0A564VRF4-F1
#
_entry.id   AF-A0A564VRF4-F1
#
_cell.length_a   1.000
_cell.length_b   1.000
_cell.length_c   1.000
_cell.angle_alpha   90.00
_cell.angle_beta   90.00
_cell.angle_gamma   90.00
#
_symmetry.space_group_name_H-M   'P 1'
#
loop_
_entity.id
_entity.type
_entity.pdbx_description
1 polymer ?
#
loop_
_entity_poly.entity_id
_entity_poly.type
_entity_poly.pdbx_seq_one_letter_code
_entity_poly.pdbx_strand_id
1 'polypeptide(L)'
;MTLAATTLDPCETVQHDRNEGETLTPDARLSDVQAADYDLLVVPGGTCNVDRIRVNEDAITLAQEFTHEGKPIAAICHGAWLLVNAGLVAGKTAAPCRYIAADIENAGGHYVTETTAPWRPTARRRRQYPGRGCHAVWR
;
A
#
# COMPACT_ATOMS: atom_id res chain seq x y z
N MET A 1 1.00 12.65 -10.57
CA MET A 1 1.10 11.87 -9.31
C MET A 1 1.02 12.88 -8.20
N THR A 2 0.17 12.63 -7.21
CA THR A 2 -0.03 13.51 -6.04
C THR A 2 0.50 12.78 -4.82
N LEU A 3 1.37 13.42 -4.05
CA LEU A 3 1.82 12.94 -2.75
C LEU A 3 0.84 13.43 -1.67
N ALA A 4 0.04 12.51 -1.14
CA ALA A 4 -0.90 12.80 -0.06
C ALA A 4 -0.35 12.40 1.31
N ALA A 5 -0.56 13.23 2.33
CA ALA A 5 -0.14 12.98 3.71
C ALA A 5 -1.16 13.51 4.73
N THR A 6 -0.92 13.27 6.03
CA THR A 6 -1.82 13.74 7.10
C THR A 6 -1.73 15.25 7.36
N THR A 7 -0.59 15.88 7.02
CA THR A 7 -0.39 17.34 7.06
C THR A 7 0.29 17.79 5.77
N LEU A 8 0.41 19.11 5.57
CA LEU A 8 1.18 19.70 4.45
C LEU A 8 2.60 20.09 4.86
N ASP A 9 2.99 19.77 6.10
CA ASP A 9 4.35 20.01 6.55
C ASP A 9 5.32 19.06 5.82
N PRO A 10 6.56 19.50 5.56
CA PRO A 10 7.55 18.63 4.94
C PRO A 10 7.71 17.31 5.72
N CYS A 11 7.59 16.20 5.02
CA CYS A 11 7.73 14.86 5.58
C CYS A 11 9.12 14.30 5.30
N GLU A 12 9.78 13.81 6.33
CA GLU A 12 11.05 13.12 6.19
C GLU A 12 10.79 11.67 5.78
N THR A 13 11.40 11.27 4.66
CA THR A 13 11.42 9.86 4.27
C THR A 13 12.58 9.14 4.95
N VAL A 14 12.49 7.81 5.03
CA VAL A 14 13.56 6.97 5.58
C VAL A 14 13.97 5.92 4.58
N GLN A 15 15.28 5.69 4.48
CA GLN A 15 15.86 4.60 3.70
C GLN A 15 16.19 3.45 4.63
N HIS A 16 15.76 2.23 4.28
CA HIS A 16 16.00 1.01 5.05
C HIS A 16 15.58 1.10 6.53
N ASP A 17 14.53 1.87 6.82
CA ASP A 17 14.00 2.13 8.18
C ASP A 17 15.03 2.74 9.17
N ARG A 18 16.17 3.25 8.69
CA ARG A 18 17.28 3.68 9.57
C ARG A 18 18.01 4.94 9.12
N ASN A 19 18.12 5.14 7.82
CA ASN A 19 18.90 6.23 7.27
C ASN A 19 17.96 7.35 6.83
N GLU A 20 18.42 8.58 6.99
CA GLU A 20 17.71 9.76 6.48
C GLU A 20 17.50 9.62 4.97
N GLY A 21 16.26 9.87 4.55
CA GLY A 21 15.87 9.94 3.16
C GLY A 21 15.77 11.39 2.70
N GLU A 22 15.05 11.57 1.60
CA GLU A 22 14.67 12.88 1.11
C GLU A 22 13.53 13.47 1.96
N THR A 23 13.51 14.78 2.13
CA THR A 23 12.36 15.51 2.66
C THR A 23 11.43 15.88 1.50
N LEU A 24 10.18 15.42 1.56
CA LEU A 24 9.18 15.69 0.54
C LEU A 24 8.11 16.62 1.10
N THR A 25 7.62 17.56 0.29
CA THR A 25 6.46 18.38 0.68
C THR A 25 5.19 17.75 0.08
N PRO A 26 4.18 17.39 0.89
CA PRO A 26 2.93 16.84 0.39
C PRO A 26 2.19 17.84 -0.50
N ASP A 27 1.60 17.33 -1.59
CA ASP A 27 0.78 18.11 -2.52
C ASP A 27 -0.65 18.29 -1.99
N ALA A 28 -1.13 17.36 -1.18
CA ALA A 28 -2.49 17.34 -0.65
C ALA A 28 -2.56 16.65 0.72
N ARG A 29 -3.61 16.97 1.49
CA ARG A 29 -3.96 16.17 2.67
C ARG A 29 -4.75 14.95 2.24
N LEU A 30 -4.64 13.86 2.99
CA LEU A 30 -5.47 12.67 2.78
C LEU A 30 -6.96 13.00 2.82
N SER A 31 -7.38 13.91 3.70
CA SER A 31 -8.76 14.40 3.82
C SER A 31 -9.31 15.13 2.59
N ASP A 32 -8.41 15.61 1.72
CA ASP A 32 -8.75 16.46 0.57
C ASP A 32 -8.69 15.66 -0.76
N VAL A 33 -8.34 14.38 -0.68
CA VAL A 33 -8.16 13.48 -1.82
C VAL A 33 -9.39 12.58 -1.96
N GLN A 34 -9.97 12.54 -3.15
CA GLN A 34 -11.10 11.66 -3.48
C GLN A 34 -10.64 10.58 -4.46
N ALA A 35 -11.07 9.33 -4.28
CA ALA A 35 -10.67 8.25 -5.17
C ALA A 35 -11.03 8.54 -6.64
N ALA A 36 -12.16 9.22 -6.89
CA ALA A 36 -12.67 9.61 -8.21
C ALA A 36 -11.63 10.30 -9.10
N ASP A 37 -10.73 11.10 -8.52
CA ASP A 37 -9.75 11.93 -9.24
C ASP A 37 -8.50 11.15 -9.70
N TYR A 38 -8.37 9.89 -9.31
CA TYR A 38 -7.15 9.09 -9.51
C TYR A 38 -7.46 7.71 -10.07
N ASP A 39 -6.52 7.17 -10.86
CA ASP A 39 -6.64 5.82 -11.43
C ASP A 39 -6.02 4.72 -10.56
N LEU A 40 -5.13 5.08 -9.62
CA LEU A 40 -4.33 4.14 -8.83
C LEU A 40 -3.95 4.74 -7.48
N LEU A 41 -4.14 3.97 -6.41
CA LEU A 41 -3.57 4.27 -5.09
C LEU A 41 -2.27 3.49 -4.91
N VAL A 42 -1.19 4.16 -4.52
CA VAL A 42 0.07 3.50 -4.14
C VAL A 42 0.34 3.76 -2.66
N VAL A 43 0.45 2.68 -1.88
CA VAL A 43 0.78 2.71 -0.46
C VAL A 43 2.21 2.21 -0.30
N PRO A 44 3.21 3.13 -0.21
CA PRO A 44 4.59 2.74 -0.01
C PRO A 44 4.77 2.07 1.36
N GLY A 45 5.88 1.37 1.50
CA GLY A 45 6.30 0.76 2.75
C GLY A 45 6.91 1.76 3.73
N GLY A 46 7.73 1.23 4.64
CA GLY A 46 8.27 1.98 5.77
C GLY A 46 7.41 1.74 7.02
N THR A 47 8.05 1.31 8.10
CA THR A 47 7.32 0.80 9.27
C THR A 47 6.57 1.93 9.99
N CYS A 48 7.28 2.99 10.36
CA CYS A 48 6.71 4.08 11.17
C CYS A 48 5.59 4.86 10.46
N ASN A 49 5.77 5.13 9.16
CA ASN A 49 4.78 5.91 8.40
C ASN A 49 3.51 5.10 8.18
N VAL A 50 3.63 3.82 7.81
CA VAL A 50 2.45 2.98 7.59
C VAL A 50 1.72 2.69 8.90
N ASP A 51 2.45 2.51 10.00
CA ASP A 51 1.84 2.31 11.32
C ASP A 51 0.99 3.51 11.79
N ARG A 52 1.35 4.73 11.37
CA ARG A 52 0.54 5.93 11.62
C ARG A 52 -0.69 6.01 10.72
N ILE A 53 -0.54 5.79 9.41
CA ILE A 53 -1.67 5.95 8.48
C ILE A 53 -2.67 4.78 8.54
N ARG A 54 -2.26 3.59 8.98
CA ARG A 54 -3.18 2.42 9.08
C ARG A 54 -4.30 2.62 10.12
N VAL A 55 -4.18 3.59 11.02
CA VAL A 55 -5.23 3.95 12.00
C VAL A 55 -5.86 5.31 11.69
N ASN A 56 -5.45 5.98 10.62
CA ASN A 56 -6.04 7.24 10.18
C ASN A 56 -7.30 6.96 9.36
N GLU A 57 -8.42 7.57 9.77
CA GLU A 57 -9.74 7.34 9.16
C GLU A 57 -9.79 7.78 7.69
N ASP A 58 -9.13 8.89 7.32
CA ASP A 58 -9.09 9.37 5.93
C ASP A 58 -8.34 8.37 5.02
N ALA A 59 -7.21 7.84 5.49
CA ALA A 59 -6.44 6.83 4.74
C ALA A 59 -7.22 5.53 4.54
N ILE A 60 -7.92 5.07 5.60
CA ILE A 60 -8.76 3.87 5.54
C ILE A 60 -9.92 4.10 4.55
N THR A 61 -10.61 5.23 4.69
CA THR A 61 -11.74 5.60 3.83
C THR A 61 -11.30 5.68 2.38
N LEU A 62 -10.18 6.34 2.09
CA LEU A 62 -9.64 6.43 0.73
C LEU A 62 -9.35 5.05 0.14
N ALA A 63 -8.71 4.15 0.89
CA ALA A 63 -8.47 2.77 0.41
C ALA A 63 -9.78 2.01 0.11
N GLN A 64 -10.80 2.21 0.94
CA GLN A 64 -12.13 1.63 0.73
C GLN A 64 -12.82 2.22 -0.51
N GLU A 65 -12.72 3.54 -0.74
CA GLU A 65 -13.25 4.20 -1.93
C GLU A 65 -12.62 3.68 -3.22
N PHE A 66 -11.28 3.55 -3.26
CA PHE A 66 -10.59 2.96 -4.42
C PHE A 66 -11.11 1.55 -4.70
N THR A 67 -11.30 0.73 -3.67
CA THR A 67 -11.84 -0.63 -3.84
C THR A 67 -13.30 -0.60 -4.30
N HIS A 68 -14.13 0.28 -3.74
CA HIS A 68 -15.53 0.45 -4.11
C HIS A 68 -15.70 0.87 -5.57
N GLU A 69 -14.81 1.74 -6.07
CA GLU A 69 -14.77 2.16 -7.47
C GLU A 69 -14.13 1.11 -8.40
N GLY A 70 -13.68 -0.04 -7.87
CA GLY A 70 -12.99 -1.07 -8.65
C GLY A 70 -11.62 -0.64 -9.18
N LYS A 71 -11.02 0.38 -8.55
CA LYS A 71 -9.72 0.93 -8.90
C LYS A 71 -8.60 0.15 -8.20
N PRO A 72 -7.45 -0.04 -8.87
CA PRO A 72 -6.35 -0.77 -8.30
C PRO A 72 -5.71 -0.04 -7.11
N ILE A 73 -5.21 -0.83 -6.17
CA ILE A 73 -4.33 -0.36 -5.08
C ILE A 73 -3.03 -1.16 -5.15
N ALA A 74 -1.87 -0.50 -5.05
CA ALA A 74 -0.57 -1.14 -4.95
C ALA A 74 0.00 -0.90 -3.56
N ALA A 75 0.15 -1.96 -2.75
CA ALA A 75 0.72 -1.86 -1.41
C ALA A 75 2.03 -2.62 -1.33
N ILE A 76 3.07 -1.96 -0.81
CA ILE A 76 4.45 -2.47 -0.84
C ILE A 76 4.97 -2.62 0.59
N CYS A 77 5.68 -3.73 0.86
CA CYS A 77 6.30 -3.99 2.17
C CYS A 77 5.27 -3.97 3.32
N HIS A 78 5.35 -3.01 4.25
CA HIS A 78 4.38 -2.83 5.34
C HIS A 78 3.11 -2.09 4.92
N GLY A 79 3.06 -1.49 3.71
CA GLY A 79 1.91 -0.75 3.18
C GLY A 79 0.59 -1.52 3.25
N ALA A 80 0.64 -2.86 3.19
CA ALA A 80 -0.55 -3.70 3.30
C ALA A 80 -1.21 -3.66 4.68
N TRP A 81 -0.56 -3.15 5.73
CA TRP A 81 -1.21 -2.89 7.02
C TRP A 81 -2.39 -1.93 6.92
N LEU A 82 -2.32 -0.94 6.02
CA LEU A 82 -3.47 -0.07 5.76
C LEU A 82 -4.66 -0.88 5.25
N LEU A 83 -4.41 -1.83 4.35
CA LEU A 83 -5.44 -2.67 3.76
C LEU A 83 -6.00 -3.69 4.75
N VAL A 84 -5.16 -4.21 5.65
CA VAL A 84 -5.60 -5.04 6.78
C VAL A 84 -6.60 -4.27 7.63
N ASN A 85 -6.24 -3.06 8.06
CA ASN A 85 -7.10 -2.24 8.91
C ASN A 85 -8.35 -1.72 8.18
N ALA A 86 -8.25 -1.51 6.86
CA ALA A 86 -9.39 -1.15 6.03
C ALA A 86 -10.35 -2.33 5.76
N GLY A 87 -10.01 -3.55 6.19
CA GLY A 87 -10.82 -4.75 5.98
C GLY A 87 -10.79 -5.28 4.54
N LEU A 88 -9.76 -4.94 3.77
CA LEU A 88 -9.70 -5.17 2.32
C LEU A 88 -8.94 -6.45 1.93
N VAL A 89 -8.42 -7.19 2.91
CA VAL A 89 -7.53 -8.34 2.66
C VAL A 89 -8.20 -9.71 2.66
N ALA A 90 -9.42 -9.81 3.18
CA ALA A 90 -10.15 -11.08 3.29
C ALA A 90 -10.36 -11.74 1.91
N GLY A 91 -9.97 -13.00 1.77
CA GLY A 91 -10.10 -13.78 0.53
C GLY A 91 -9.13 -13.38 -0.58
N LYS A 92 -8.19 -12.46 -0.34
CA LYS A 92 -7.19 -12.01 -1.31
C LYS A 92 -5.85 -12.69 -1.09
N THR A 93 -5.04 -12.81 -2.13
CA THR A 93 -3.66 -13.32 -2.03
C THR A 93 -2.68 -12.16 -2.07
N ALA A 94 -1.75 -12.10 -1.10
CA ALA A 94 -0.79 -11.00 -0.98
C ALA A 94 0.63 -11.52 -0.66
N ALA A 95 1.64 -10.83 -1.21
CA ALA A 95 3.06 -11.07 -0.94
C ALA A 95 3.75 -9.83 -0.33
N PRO A 96 3.28 -9.32 0.83
CA PRO A 96 3.87 -8.16 1.48
C PRO A 96 5.16 -8.52 2.21
N CYS A 97 5.67 -7.59 3.02
CA CYS A 97 6.82 -7.87 3.88
C CYS A 97 6.53 -9.08 4.79
N ARG A 98 7.51 -9.98 4.95
CA ARG A 98 7.37 -11.20 5.75
C ARG A 98 6.93 -10.95 7.20
N TYR A 99 7.23 -9.77 7.74
CA TYR A 99 6.93 -9.41 9.13
C TYR A 99 5.44 -9.21 9.39
N ILE A 100 4.62 -9.06 8.35
CA ILE A 100 3.17 -8.85 8.46
C ILE A 100 2.36 -10.03 7.92
N ALA A 101 3.00 -11.19 7.70
CA ALA A 101 2.34 -12.39 7.20
C ALA A 101 1.17 -12.82 8.10
N ALA A 102 1.40 -12.85 9.41
CA ALA A 102 0.37 -13.19 10.39
C ALA A 102 -0.80 -12.19 10.39
N ASP A 103 -0.55 -10.90 10.17
CA ASP A 103 -1.60 -9.89 10.08
C ASP A 103 -2.51 -10.13 8.87
N ILE A 104 -1.93 -10.51 7.72
CA ILE A 104 -2.69 -10.88 6.53
C ILE A 104 -3.55 -12.12 6.80
N GLU A 105 -2.96 -13.18 7.36
CA GLU A 105 -3.66 -14.44 7.63
C GLU A 105 -4.79 -14.26 8.65
N ASN A 106 -4.53 -13.52 9.73
CA ASN A 106 -5.52 -13.23 10.77
C ASN A 106 -6.70 -12.39 10.23
N ALA A 107 -6.45 -11.54 9.24
CA ALA A 107 -7.48 -10.77 8.56
C ALA A 107 -8.17 -11.54 7.40
N GLY A 108 -7.92 -12.85 7.30
CA GLY A 108 -8.56 -13.73 6.32
C GLY A 108 -7.96 -13.68 4.92
N GLY A 109 -6.78 -13.08 4.76
CA GLY A 109 -6.02 -13.10 3.51
C GLY A 109 -5.13 -14.33 3.39
N HIS A 110 -4.64 -14.58 2.18
CA HIS A 110 -3.69 -15.65 1.86
C HIS A 110 -2.31 -15.05 1.65
N TYR A 111 -1.44 -15.20 2.65
CA TYR A 111 -0.04 -14.81 2.51
C TYR A 111 0.71 -15.81 1.61
N VAL A 112 1.50 -15.29 0.68
CA VAL A 112 2.42 -16.07 -0.15
C VAL A 112 3.80 -15.44 -0.13
N THR A 113 4.84 -16.28 -0.18
CA THR A 113 6.20 -15.79 -0.33
C THR A 113 6.49 -15.53 -1.80
N GLU A 114 7.46 -14.65 -2.08
CA GLU A 114 7.88 -14.30 -3.46
C GLU A 114 8.27 -15.54 -4.30
N THR A 115 8.67 -16.63 -3.65
CA THR A 115 8.97 -17.92 -4.30
C THR A 115 7.73 -18.71 -4.74
N THR A 116 6.55 -18.46 -4.14
CA THR A 116 5.35 -19.29 -4.33
C THR A 116 4.13 -18.53 -4.87
N ALA A 117 4.19 -17.22 -5.09
CA ALA A 117 3.10 -16.49 -5.73
C ALA A 117 3.05 -16.77 -7.24
N PRO A 118 2.09 -17.54 -7.79
CA PRO A 118 1.86 -17.53 -9.23
C PRO A 118 1.32 -16.15 -9.59
N TRP A 119 2.20 -15.28 -10.08
CA TRP A 119 1.79 -14.06 -10.77
C TRP A 119 0.92 -14.47 -11.96
N ARG A 120 -0.40 -14.26 -11.85
CA ARG A 120 -1.36 -14.42 -12.95
C ARG A 120 -1.59 -13.05 -13.59
N PRO A 121 -0.99 -12.76 -14.76
CA PRO A 121 -1.30 -11.55 -15.49
C PRO A 121 -2.61 -11.74 -16.24
N THR A 122 -3.72 -11.28 -15.66
CA THR A 122 -4.85 -10.92 -16.50
C THR A 122 -4.55 -9.55 -17.12
N ALA A 123 -4.33 -9.58 -18.44
CA ALA A 123 -4.11 -8.48 -19.39
C ALA A 123 -2.65 -7.99 -19.62
N ARG A 124 -2.08 -8.56 -20.69
CA ARG A 124 -1.11 -8.04 -21.69
C ARG A 124 0.00 -7.04 -21.28
N ARG A 125 1.23 -7.52 -21.56
CA ARG A 125 2.53 -6.85 -21.84
C ARG A 125 3.50 -6.56 -20.68
N ARG A 126 4.42 -7.52 -20.53
CA ARG A 126 5.88 -7.44 -20.31
C ARG A 126 6.46 -6.12 -19.75
N ARG A 127 6.79 -6.14 -18.46
CA ARG A 127 8.15 -5.85 -17.98
C ARG A 127 8.35 -6.55 -16.63
N GLN A 128 9.14 -7.61 -16.63
CA GLN A 128 9.65 -8.24 -15.41
C GLN A 128 10.75 -7.31 -14.90
N TYR A 129 10.48 -6.54 -13.85
CA TYR A 129 11.54 -5.83 -13.15
C TYR A 129 12.27 -6.86 -12.27
N PRO A 130 13.58 -7.12 -12.49
CA PRO A 130 14.34 -7.99 -11.62
C PRO A 130 14.72 -7.15 -10.39
N GLY A 131 13.85 -7.15 -9.38
CA GLY A 131 14.07 -6.43 -8.14
C GLY A 131 13.41 -7.18 -6.99
N ARG A 132 14.23 -7.56 -6.00
CA ARG A 132 13.82 -8.11 -4.70
C ARG A 132 12.79 -7.19 -4.05
N GLY A 133 11.51 -7.44 -4.24
CA GLY A 133 10.50 -6.51 -3.74
C GLY A 133 9.19 -7.20 -3.37
N CYS A 134 8.77 -6.96 -2.15
CA CYS A 134 7.48 -7.36 -1.61
C CYS A 134 6.39 -6.48 -2.23
N HIS A 135 5.68 -6.97 -3.25
CA HIS A 135 4.63 -6.23 -3.94
C HIS A 135 3.30 -6.98 -3.87
N ALA A 136 2.22 -6.25 -3.56
CA ALA A 136 0.86 -6.74 -3.73
C ALA A 136 0.07 -5.71 -4.57
N VAL A 137 -0.51 -6.17 -5.68
CA VAL A 137 -1.45 -5.38 -6.49
C VAL A 137 -2.85 -5.91 -6.23
N TRP A 138 -3.70 -5.02 -5.74
CA TRP A 138 -5.07 -5.26 -5.34
C TRP A 138 -5.98 -4.80 -6.46
N ARG A 139 -6.91 -5.67 -6.85
CA ARG A 139 -8.08 -5.38 -7.68
C ARG A 139 -9.33 -5.82 -6.94
#